data_AF-A0A6B3ARD5-F1
#
_entry.id   AF-A0A6B3ARD5-F1
#
_cell.length_a   1.000
_cell.length_b   1.000
_cell.length_c   1.000
_cell.angle_alpha   90.00
_cell.angle_beta   90.00
_cell.angle_gamma   90.00
#
_symmetry.space_group_name_H-M   'P 1'
#
loop_
_entity.id
_entity.type
_entity.pdbx_description
1 polymer ?
#
loop_
_entity_poly.entity_id
_entity_poly.type
_entity_poly.pdbx_seq_one_letter_code
_entity_poly.pdbx_strand_id
1 'polypeptide(L)'
;MHADVLTAGIDGLDEALAAVDAFDDVLVAGLLRPQAAQSAALAELADAVAGSPLAARVGEAADKASAGAAGEDHFVALAAARTALLGSVHD
;
A
#
# COMPACT_ATOMS: atom_id res chain seq x y z
N MET A 1 -19.25 -30.64 -8.89
CA MET A 1 -18.86 -29.21 -8.89
C MET A 1 -18.38 -28.90 -7.49
N HIS A 2 -17.11 -28.52 -7.33
CA HIS A 2 -16.51 -28.16 -6.04
C HIS A 2 -16.90 -26.73 -5.67
N ALA A 3 -18.12 -26.57 -5.16
CA ALA A 3 -18.66 -25.26 -4.77
C ALA A 3 -17.83 -24.62 -3.65
N ASP A 4 -17.21 -25.43 -2.80
CA ASP A 4 -16.27 -25.04 -1.74
C ASP A 4 -15.09 -24.24 -2.27
N VAL A 5 -14.49 -24.66 -3.39
CA VAL A 5 -13.36 -23.95 -4.03
C VAL A 5 -13.77 -22.59 -4.57
N LEU A 6 -15.03 -22.43 -4.98
CA LEU A 6 -15.55 -21.17 -5.54
C LEU A 6 -15.99 -20.17 -4.47
N THR A 7 -16.19 -20.63 -3.23
CA THR A 7 -16.66 -19.79 -2.11
C THR A 7 -15.63 -19.60 -1.01
N ALA A 8 -14.51 -20.34 -1.06
CA ALA A 8 -13.41 -20.15 -0.14
C ALA A 8 -12.84 -18.73 -0.32
N GLY A 9 -12.56 -18.07 0.80
CA GLY A 9 -11.84 -16.79 0.78
C GLY A 9 -10.42 -16.97 0.25
N ILE A 10 -9.86 -15.89 -0.27
CA ILE A 10 -8.45 -15.82 -0.66
C ILE A 10 -7.70 -15.22 0.52
N ASP A 11 -6.75 -15.97 1.07
CA ASP A 11 -5.91 -15.50 2.17
C ASP A 11 -5.19 -14.20 1.78
N GLY A 12 -5.33 -13.16 2.59
CA GLY A 12 -4.66 -11.87 2.37
C GLY A 12 -5.39 -10.91 1.43
N LEU A 13 -6.53 -11.31 0.83
CA LEU A 13 -7.28 -10.45 -0.10
C LEU A 13 -7.85 -9.21 0.61
N ASP A 14 -8.54 -9.41 1.72
CA ASP A 14 -9.16 -8.33 2.48
C ASP A 14 -8.10 -7.38 3.05
N GLU A 15 -6.97 -7.94 3.52
CA GLU A 15 -5.83 -7.18 4.01
C GLU A 15 -5.18 -6.32 2.92
N ALA A 16 -5.00 -6.87 1.71
CA ALA A 16 -4.44 -6.14 0.58
C ALA A 16 -5.36 -4.99 0.14
N LEU A 17 -6.67 -5.23 0.08
CA LEU A 17 -7.67 -4.20 -0.25
C LEU A 17 -7.73 -3.11 0.83
N ALA A 18 -7.70 -3.49 2.11
CA ALA A 18 -7.68 -2.54 3.22
C ALA A 18 -6.44 -1.63 3.19
N ALA A 19 -5.26 -2.18 2.87
CA ALA A 19 -4.04 -1.39 2.73
C ALA A 19 -4.11 -0.37 1.59
N VAL A 20 -4.74 -0.74 0.46
CA VAL A 20 -4.98 0.18 -0.66
C VAL A 20 -5.98 1.27 -0.28
N ASP A 21 -7.10 0.92 0.35
CA ASP A 21 -8.11 1.87 0.80
C ASP A 21 -7.53 2.89 1.79
N ALA A 22 -6.76 2.42 2.78
CA ALA A 22 -6.09 3.28 3.75
C ALA A 22 -5.09 4.24 3.07
N PHE A 23 -4.34 3.77 2.07
CA PHE A 23 -3.44 4.63 1.31
C PHE A 23 -4.19 5.63 0.41
N ASP A 24 -5.33 5.26 -0.15
CA ASP A 24 -6.17 6.17 -0.94
C ASP A 24 -6.70 7.33 -0.08
N ASP A 25 -7.07 7.07 1.17
CA ASP A 25 -7.42 8.12 2.13
C ASP A 25 -6.24 9.08 2.39
N VAL A 26 -5.00 8.57 2.40
CA VAL A 26 -3.79 9.41 2.48
C VAL A 26 -3.68 10.31 1.25
N LEU A 27 -3.92 9.79 0.06
CA LEU A 27 -3.87 10.57 -1.18
C LEU A 27 -4.93 11.68 -1.21
N VAL A 28 -6.14 11.40 -0.71
CA VAL A 28 -7.22 12.38 -0.57
C VAL A 28 -6.85 13.47 0.44
N ALA A 29 -6.26 13.10 1.58
CA ALA A 29 -5.81 14.05 2.60
C ALA A 29 -4.59 14.87 2.18
N GLY A 30 -3.75 14.31 1.29
CA GLY A 30 -2.54 14.93 0.74
C GLY A 30 -1.27 14.61 1.54
N LEU A 31 -0.13 14.62 0.84
CA LEU A 31 1.17 14.16 1.34
C LEU A 31 2.11 15.28 1.84
N LEU A 32 1.71 16.55 1.76
CA LEU A 32 2.58 17.67 2.17
C LEU A 32 2.70 17.82 3.70
N ARG A 33 1.65 17.47 4.44
CA ARG A 33 1.59 17.53 5.92
C ARG A 33 0.75 16.37 6.47
N PRO A 34 1.25 15.11 6.38
CA PRO A 34 0.54 13.96 6.90
C PRO A 34 0.38 14.06 8.42
N GLN A 35 -0.75 13.57 8.94
CA GLN A 35 -0.95 13.39 10.38
C GLN A 35 -0.65 11.93 10.74
N ALA A 36 -0.70 11.62 12.04
CA ALA A 36 -0.34 10.30 12.56
C ALA A 36 -1.10 9.14 11.87
N ALA A 37 -2.38 9.33 11.56
CA ALA A 37 -3.18 8.33 10.85
C ALA A 37 -2.67 8.10 9.42
N GLN A 38 -2.30 9.15 8.69
CA GLN A 38 -1.74 9.00 7.35
C GLN A 38 -0.35 8.36 7.37
N SER A 39 0.48 8.68 8.38
CA SER A 39 1.78 8.03 8.57
C SER A 39 1.64 6.53 8.87
N ALA A 40 0.62 6.14 9.64
CA ALA A 40 0.33 4.72 9.89
C ALA A 40 -0.08 4.00 8.59
N ALA A 41 -1.00 4.57 7.81
CA ALA A 41 -1.39 3.99 6.52
C ALA A 41 -0.23 3.90 5.51
N LEU A 42 0.69 4.86 5.51
CA LEU A 42 1.92 4.79 4.70
C LEU A 42 2.83 3.62 5.12
N ALA A 43 2.95 3.36 6.42
CA ALA A 43 3.71 2.22 6.94
C ALA A 43 3.02 0.89 6.60
N GLU A 44 1.69 0.82 6.73
CA GLU A 44 0.90 -0.36 6.36
C GLU A 44 1.08 -0.72 4.86
N LEU A 45 1.10 0.27 3.97
CA LEU A 45 1.41 0.04 2.56
C LEU A 45 2.82 -0.54 2.35
N ALA A 46 3.81 -0.04 3.10
CA ALA A 46 5.18 -0.54 3.00
C ALA A 46 5.30 -1.98 3.52
N ASP A 47 4.62 -2.30 4.62
CA ASP A 47 4.57 -3.64 5.20
C ASP A 47 3.90 -4.64 4.25
N ALA A 48 2.81 -4.24 3.59
CA ALA A 48 2.10 -5.08 2.62
C ALA A 48 2.98 -5.53 1.44
N VAL A 49 4.02 -4.75 1.08
CA VAL A 49 4.96 -5.09 0.01
C VAL A 49 6.35 -5.50 0.51
N ALA A 50 6.54 -5.70 1.81
CA ALA A 50 7.83 -6.00 2.42
C ALA A 50 8.45 -7.32 1.94
N GLY A 51 7.62 -8.27 1.49
CA GLY A 51 8.05 -9.54 0.89
C GLY A 51 8.44 -9.46 -0.59
N SER A 52 8.40 -8.28 -1.21
CA SER A 52 8.59 -8.08 -2.64
C SER A 52 9.92 -7.37 -2.98
N PRO A 53 10.36 -7.37 -4.25
CA PRO A 53 11.48 -6.55 -4.70
C PRO A 53 11.30 -5.03 -4.50
N LEU A 54 10.09 -4.56 -4.19
CA LEU A 54 9.81 -3.14 -3.94
C LEU A 54 10.13 -2.70 -2.51
N ALA A 55 10.30 -3.64 -1.57
CA ALA A 55 10.33 -3.40 -0.12
C ALA A 55 11.21 -2.22 0.30
N ALA A 56 12.49 -2.22 -0.11
CA ALA A 56 13.44 -1.17 0.30
C ALA A 56 13.03 0.22 -0.21
N ARG A 57 12.60 0.31 -1.48
CA ARG A 57 12.27 1.60 -2.12
C ARG A 57 10.94 2.15 -1.59
N VAL A 58 9.98 1.29 -1.29
CA VAL A 58 8.69 1.68 -0.75
C VAL A 58 8.80 2.06 0.72
N GLY A 59 9.59 1.32 1.52
CA GLY A 59 9.88 1.70 2.90
C GLY A 59 10.51 3.10 2.99
N GLU A 60 11.55 3.37 2.19
CA GLU A 60 12.14 4.71 2.12
C GLU A 60 11.10 5.77 1.72
N ALA A 61 10.29 5.49 0.70
CA ALA A 61 9.28 6.43 0.25
C ALA A 61 8.19 6.70 1.30
N ALA A 62 7.77 5.69 2.05
CA ALA A 62 6.80 5.81 3.15
C ALA A 62 7.36 6.67 4.30
N ASP A 63 8.63 6.46 4.67
CA ASP A 63 9.32 7.29 5.67
C ASP A 63 9.41 8.75 5.23
N LYS A 64 9.83 8.99 3.97
CA LYS A 64 9.94 10.35 3.41
C LYS A 64 8.59 11.03 3.28
N ALA A 65 7.56 10.30 2.87
CA ALA A 65 6.19 10.81 2.78
C ALA A 65 5.64 11.17 4.15
N SER A 66 5.84 10.31 5.16
CA SER A 66 5.44 10.56 6.54
C SER A 66 6.13 11.80 7.14
N ALA A 67 7.37 12.06 6.75
CA ALA A 67 8.10 13.26 7.14
C ALA A 67 7.72 14.53 6.35
N GLY A 68 6.81 14.44 5.37
CA GLY A 68 6.48 15.55 4.46
C GLY A 68 7.63 15.96 3.54
N ALA A 69 8.60 15.07 3.33
CA ALA A 69 9.83 15.30 2.58
C ALA A 69 9.94 14.42 1.32
N ALA A 70 8.87 13.73 0.95
CA ALA A 70 8.81 12.95 -0.29
C ALA A 70 8.92 13.84 -1.52
N GLY A 71 9.46 13.24 -2.58
CA GLY A 71 9.67 13.86 -3.88
C GLY A 71 9.16 12.92 -4.97
N GLU A 72 9.35 13.28 -6.23
CA GLU A 72 8.80 12.56 -7.38
C GLU A 72 9.14 11.05 -7.35
N ASP A 73 10.41 10.69 -7.15
CA ASP A 73 10.84 9.30 -7.09
C ASP A 73 10.20 8.51 -5.94
N HIS A 74 9.92 9.17 -4.83
CA HIS A 74 9.21 8.58 -3.68
C HIS A 74 7.74 8.35 -4.04
N PHE A 75 7.08 9.30 -4.68
CA PHE A 75 5.69 9.15 -5.11
C PHE A 75 5.53 8.06 -6.17
N VAL A 76 6.49 7.92 -7.09
CA VAL A 76 6.52 6.82 -8.07
C VAL A 76 6.64 5.48 -7.35
N ALA A 77 7.47 5.37 -6.32
CA ALA A 77 7.60 4.14 -5.54
C ALA A 77 6.30 3.76 -4.81
N LEU A 78 5.62 4.73 -4.19
CA LEU A 78 4.33 4.51 -3.53
C LEU A 78 3.23 4.12 -4.54
N ALA A 79 3.20 4.76 -5.71
CA ALA A 79 2.29 4.41 -6.79
C ALA A 79 2.55 2.99 -7.33
N ALA A 80 3.82 2.58 -7.41
CA ALA A 80 4.20 1.23 -7.80
C ALA A 80 3.74 0.19 -6.76
N ALA A 81 3.87 0.47 -5.46
CA ALA A 81 3.36 -0.40 -4.39
C ALA A 81 1.85 -0.60 -4.50
N ARG A 82 1.10 0.50 -4.61
CA ARG A 82 -0.36 0.46 -4.80
C ARG A 82 -0.76 -0.34 -6.04
N THR A 83 -0.05 -0.14 -7.15
CA THR A 83 -0.30 -0.87 -8.41
C THR A 83 0.01 -2.35 -8.27
N ALA A 84 1.08 -2.72 -7.57
CA ALA A 84 1.46 -4.10 -7.34
C ALA A 84 0.41 -4.85 -6.51
N LEU A 85 -0.11 -4.24 -5.44
CA LEU A 85 -1.18 -4.82 -4.62
C LEU A 85 -2.48 -4.99 -5.40
N LEU A 86 -2.89 -3.96 -6.14
CA LEU A 86 -4.07 -4.08 -7.01
C LEU A 86 -3.85 -5.12 -8.11
N GLY A 87 -2.64 -5.27 -8.62
CA GLY A 87 -2.28 -6.34 -9.57
C GLY A 87 -2.42 -7.72 -8.94
N SER A 88 -1.88 -7.95 -7.75
CA SER A 88 -1.93 -9.26 -7.07
C SER A 88 -3.34 -9.68 -6.66
N VAL A 89 -4.23 -8.72 -6.39
CA VAL A 89 -5.65 -9.01 -6.10
C VAL A 89 -6.39 -9.59 -7.32
N HIS A 90 -5.88 -9.35 -8.53
CA HIS A 90 -6.51 -9.79 -9.79
C HIS A 90 -5.73 -10.90 -10.52
N ASP A 91 -4.64 -11.39 -9.93
CA ASP A 91 -3.87 -12.54 -10.43
C ASP A 91 -4.53 -13.86 -10.00
#